data_AF-A0A0V8QED1-F1
#
_entry.id   AF-A0A0V8QED1-F1
#
_cell.length_a   1.000
_cell.length_b   1.000
_cell.length_c   1.000
_cell.angle_alpha   90.00
_cell.angle_beta   90.00
_cell.angle_gamma   90.00
#
_symmetry.space_group_name_H-M   'P 1'
#
loop_
_entity.id
_entity.type
_entity.pdbx_description
1 polymer ?
#
loop_
_entity_poly.entity_id
_entity_poly.type
_entity_poly.pdbx_seq_one_letter_code
_entity_poly.pdbx_strand_id
1 'polypeptide(L)'
;MKINLVEEKLKEYNGRGFNTHQMMEIHHGLEAGVDVSVYAKPEFTWEQMDEIRVGLEKGVDVSIYSKPKFAWEQMRQIRLGLEQKVDVSIYAKSEFDSRQMKQIRLGLEHKVDESIYAKPEFDGYQMEQIRLGLEVGVDVSIYAKPEFDNVKMRQILLGLIEGVDVSIYAKPEFAMEQMKQIREGLEKGIDVSIYAKSEFDWGQMQQIRLGLEQKVDASIYAKSKFDEDQMREIRFGLETEVDVSVYAKPEFDWKQMREMCKSLEQEQQSFNPFEYIVKCLDVLPYASVAECKTKRDCDALLKECVRYTGAVASKTNNEETYKAFDKATKRLLAFEKEH
;
A
#
# COMPACT_ATOMS: atom_id res chain seq x y z
N MET A 1 12.65 29.38 56.88
CA MET A 1 12.14 30.71 56.51
C MET A 1 11.40 30.69 55.17
N LYS A 2 11.94 30.10 54.09
CA LYS A 2 11.21 29.98 52.80
C LYS A 2 9.93 29.13 52.86
N ILE A 3 9.95 27.98 53.54
CA ILE A 3 8.77 27.09 53.68
C ILE A 3 7.58 27.85 54.31
N ASN A 4 7.81 28.54 55.43
CA ASN A 4 6.75 29.30 56.11
C ASN A 4 6.14 30.40 55.23
N LEU A 5 6.90 31.01 54.32
CA LEU A 5 6.39 32.07 53.43
C LEU A 5 5.49 31.51 52.32
N VAL A 6 5.80 30.31 51.80
CA VAL A 6 4.94 29.63 50.80
C VAL A 6 3.61 29.23 51.44
N GLU A 7 3.65 28.63 52.63
CA GLU A 7 2.45 28.24 53.37
C GLU A 7 1.56 29.44 53.72
N GLU A 8 2.15 30.58 54.09
CA GLU A 8 1.40 31.82 54.36
C GLU A 8 0.70 32.35 53.11
N LYS A 9 1.41 32.43 51.97
CA LYS A 9 0.80 32.88 50.70
C LYS A 9 -0.27 31.93 50.18
N LEU A 10 -0.11 30.62 50.38
CA LEU A 10 -1.10 29.63 49.95
C LEU A 10 -2.45 29.84 50.64
N LYS A 11 -2.47 30.29 51.90
CA LYS A 11 -3.70 30.59 52.65
C LYS A 11 -4.55 31.67 51.97
N GLU A 12 -3.95 32.57 51.19
CA GLU A 12 -4.69 33.59 50.46
C GLU A 12 -5.66 32.99 49.42
N TYR A 13 -5.36 31.79 48.90
CA TYR A 13 -6.13 31.10 47.86
C TYR A 13 -7.13 30.08 48.41
N ASN A 14 -7.04 29.74 49.70
CA ASN A 14 -7.99 28.83 50.36
C ASN A 14 -9.42 29.40 50.29
N GLY A 15 -10.38 28.55 49.94
CA GLY A 15 -11.79 28.94 49.87
C GLY A 15 -12.18 29.77 48.63
N ARG A 16 -11.26 29.99 47.67
CA ARG A 16 -11.54 30.70 46.40
C ARG A 16 -12.10 29.80 45.28
N GLY A 17 -12.60 28.61 45.61
CA GLY A 17 -13.21 27.70 44.64
C GLY A 17 -12.24 26.85 43.82
N PHE A 18 -10.96 26.76 44.22
CA PHE A 18 -9.99 25.86 43.62
C PHE A 18 -10.18 24.42 44.10
N ASN A 19 -10.03 23.46 43.18
CA ASN A 19 -9.91 22.06 43.53
C ASN A 19 -8.47 21.72 43.98
N THR A 20 -8.28 20.50 44.50
CA THR A 20 -6.98 20.07 45.04
C THR A 20 -5.83 20.17 44.02
N HIS A 21 -6.05 19.81 42.76
CA HIS A 21 -5.01 19.87 41.72
C HIS A 21 -4.65 21.32 41.36
N GLN A 22 -5.64 22.22 41.26
CA GLN A 22 -5.39 23.65 41.06
C GLN A 22 -4.59 24.24 42.23
N MET A 23 -4.89 23.83 43.47
CA MET A 23 -4.13 24.24 44.65
C MET A 23 -2.68 23.72 44.63
N MET A 24 -2.45 22.50 44.12
CA MET A 24 -1.09 21.97 43.91
C MET A 24 -0.31 22.83 42.91
N GLU A 25 -0.93 23.23 41.79
CA GLU A 25 -0.27 24.10 40.82
C GLU A 25 0.07 25.49 41.38
N ILE A 26 -0.79 26.06 42.23
CA ILE A 26 -0.49 27.30 42.95
C ILE A 26 0.70 27.11 43.89
N HIS A 27 0.72 26.00 44.64
CA HIS A 27 1.82 25.67 45.53
C HIS A 27 3.15 25.54 44.76
N HIS A 28 3.18 24.77 43.67
CA HIS A 28 4.36 24.61 42.84
C HIS A 28 4.87 25.93 42.27
N GLY A 29 3.99 26.83 41.83
CA GLY A 29 4.41 28.15 41.36
C GLY A 29 4.99 29.04 42.46
N LEU A 30 4.42 29.00 43.67
CA LEU A 30 4.97 29.70 44.83
C LEU A 30 6.36 29.17 45.22
N GLU A 31 6.57 27.85 45.14
CA GLU A 31 7.87 27.21 45.38
C GLU A 31 8.91 27.60 44.31
N ALA A 32 8.49 27.62 43.04
CA ALA A 32 9.32 28.05 41.91
C ALA A 32 9.58 29.56 41.91
N GLY A 33 8.82 30.35 42.69
CA GLY A 33 8.95 31.80 42.77
C GLY A 33 8.40 32.54 41.55
N VAL A 34 7.51 31.92 40.78
CA VAL A 34 6.84 32.56 39.65
C VAL A 34 5.60 33.33 40.10
N ASP A 35 5.11 34.24 39.25
CA ASP A 35 3.90 35.02 39.54
C ASP A 35 2.64 34.17 39.37
N VAL A 36 2.18 33.57 40.47
CA VAL A 36 0.97 32.76 40.50
C VAL A 36 -0.31 33.53 40.19
N SER A 37 -0.33 34.86 40.34
CA SER A 37 -1.53 35.67 40.09
C SER A 37 -1.97 35.65 38.62
N VAL A 38 -1.05 35.30 37.71
CA VAL A 38 -1.30 35.14 36.28
C VAL A 38 -2.29 34.01 36.00
N TYR A 39 -2.17 32.89 36.72
CA TYR A 39 -2.90 31.64 36.42
C TYR A 39 -3.73 31.08 37.58
N ALA A 40 -3.59 31.61 38.81
CA ALA A 40 -4.43 31.25 39.95
C ALA A 40 -5.85 31.84 39.80
N LYS A 41 -6.60 31.31 38.82
CA LYS A 41 -7.98 31.70 38.50
C LYS A 41 -8.83 30.42 38.36
N PRO A 42 -9.97 30.30 39.04
CA PRO A 42 -10.78 29.06 39.01
C PRO A 42 -11.27 28.65 37.62
N GLU A 43 -11.33 29.59 36.68
CA GLU A 43 -11.67 29.37 35.27
C GLU A 43 -10.65 28.56 34.47
N PHE A 44 -9.40 28.43 34.95
CA PHE A 44 -8.39 27.56 34.35
C PHE A 44 -8.49 26.15 34.94
N THR A 45 -8.43 25.12 34.11
CA THR A 45 -8.17 23.75 34.59
C THR A 45 -6.76 23.65 35.16
N TRP A 46 -6.51 22.63 35.99
CA TRP A 46 -5.18 22.44 36.55
C TRP A 46 -4.12 22.18 35.46
N GLU A 47 -4.50 21.53 34.35
CA GLU A 47 -3.62 21.33 33.19
C GLU A 47 -3.27 22.65 32.50
N GLN A 48 -4.23 23.59 32.39
CA GLN A 48 -3.95 24.93 31.88
C GLN A 48 -3.04 25.71 32.85
N MET A 49 -3.24 25.56 34.16
CA MET A 49 -2.40 26.17 35.19
C MET A 49 -0.97 25.64 35.13
N ASP A 50 -0.78 24.32 34.94
CA ASP A 50 0.53 23.69 34.73
C ASP A 50 1.25 24.29 33.51
N GLU A 51 0.59 24.35 32.34
CA GLU A 51 1.20 24.90 31.14
C GLU A 51 1.57 26.39 31.28
N ILE A 52 0.79 27.19 32.01
CA ILE A 52 1.14 28.60 32.30
C ILE A 52 2.30 28.67 33.30
N ARG A 53 2.28 27.87 34.37
CA ARG A 53 3.36 27.82 35.36
C ARG A 53 4.68 27.43 34.72
N VAL A 54 4.71 26.35 33.93
CA VAL A 54 5.89 25.88 33.21
C VAL A 54 6.39 26.97 32.25
N GLY A 55 5.50 27.71 31.57
CA GLY A 55 5.90 28.83 30.73
C GLY A 55 6.60 29.95 31.51
N LEU A 56 6.08 30.32 32.68
CA LEU A 56 6.70 31.31 33.56
C LEU A 56 8.08 30.84 34.07
N GLU A 57 8.21 29.57 34.45
CA GLU A 57 9.49 28.97 34.87
C GLU A 57 10.53 28.97 33.75
N LYS A 58 10.08 28.81 32.49
CA LYS A 58 10.94 28.90 31.30
C LYS A 58 11.19 30.33 30.83
N GLY A 59 10.51 31.32 31.41
CA GLY A 59 10.64 32.73 31.03
C GLY A 59 10.07 33.08 29.66
N VAL A 60 9.09 32.31 29.16
CA VAL A 60 8.37 32.64 27.92
C VAL A 60 7.19 33.58 28.20
N ASP A 61 6.76 34.32 27.17
CA ASP A 61 5.61 35.22 27.29
C ASP A 61 4.28 34.45 27.32
N VAL A 62 3.82 34.16 28.54
CA VAL A 62 2.58 33.41 28.75
C VAL A 62 1.33 34.19 28.37
N SER A 63 1.39 35.53 28.24
CA SER A 63 0.22 36.37 27.94
C SER A 63 -0.43 36.05 26.58
N ILE A 64 0.36 35.44 25.69
CA ILE A 64 -0.05 34.98 24.37
C ILE A 64 -1.13 33.89 24.50
N TYR A 65 -0.94 32.93 25.42
CA TYR A 65 -1.75 31.71 25.52
C TYR A 65 -2.50 31.52 26.84
N SER A 66 -2.23 32.31 27.89
CA SER A 66 -2.91 32.25 29.19
C SER A 66 -4.36 32.77 29.11
N LYS A 67 -5.19 32.12 28.31
CA LYS A 67 -6.59 32.48 28.00
C LYS A 67 -7.44 31.23 28.12
N PRO A 68 -8.54 31.23 28.91
CA PRO A 68 -9.35 30.02 29.15
C PRO A 68 -9.91 29.36 27.88
N LYS A 69 -10.02 30.12 26.78
CA LYS A 69 -10.47 29.63 25.47
C LYS A 69 -9.54 28.59 24.81
N PHE A 70 -8.28 28.50 25.23
CA PHE A 70 -7.35 27.49 24.70
C PHE A 70 -7.38 26.25 25.58
N ALA A 71 -7.57 25.07 24.99
CA ALA A 71 -7.33 23.82 25.70
C ALA A 71 -5.86 23.71 26.12
N TRP A 72 -5.57 22.95 27.17
CA TRP A 72 -4.20 22.80 27.68
C TRP A 72 -3.24 22.24 26.60
N GLU A 73 -3.72 21.38 25.70
CA GLU A 73 -2.91 20.88 24.59
C GLU A 73 -2.53 21.97 23.58
N GLN A 74 -3.42 22.95 23.37
CA GLN A 74 -3.12 24.13 22.54
C GLN A 74 -2.12 25.04 23.24
N MET A 75 -2.32 25.31 24.55
CA MET A 75 -1.36 26.06 25.37
C MET A 75 0.03 25.43 25.31
N ARG A 76 0.11 24.10 25.39
CA ARG A 76 1.35 23.33 25.25
C ARG A 76 2.04 23.59 23.92
N GLN A 77 1.32 23.56 22.80
CA GLN A 77 1.92 23.83 21.50
C GLN A 77 2.41 25.28 21.38
N ILE A 78 1.67 26.25 21.93
CA ILE A 78 2.10 27.66 21.91
C ILE A 78 3.35 27.85 22.78
N ARG A 79 3.35 27.31 24.00
CA ARG A 79 4.53 27.34 24.89
C ARG A 79 5.75 26.71 24.23
N LEU A 80 5.63 25.51 23.66
CA LEU A 80 6.74 24.84 22.97
C LEU A 80 7.28 25.69 21.81
N GLY A 81 6.41 26.37 21.06
CA GLY A 81 6.87 27.27 19.99
C GLY A 81 7.61 28.49 20.50
N LEU A 82 7.17 29.08 21.62
CA LEU A 82 7.89 30.18 22.27
C LEU A 82 9.26 29.74 22.79
N GLU A 83 9.36 28.54 23.36
CA GLU A 83 10.63 27.94 23.79
C GLU A 83 11.60 27.73 22.62
N GLN A 84 11.07 27.32 21.45
CA GLN A 84 11.84 27.18 20.21
C GLN A 84 12.01 28.48 19.42
N LYS A 85 11.45 29.60 19.91
CA LYS A 85 11.50 30.93 19.27
C LYS A 85 10.93 30.97 17.85
N VAL A 86 9.90 30.15 17.57
CA VAL A 86 9.13 30.24 16.32
C VAL A 86 7.99 31.25 16.45
N ASP A 87 7.49 31.74 15.33
CA ASP A 87 6.38 32.71 15.31
C ASP A 87 5.04 32.02 15.63
N VAL A 88 4.67 32.06 16.91
CA VAL A 88 3.42 31.47 17.38
C VAL A 88 2.18 32.23 16.92
N SER A 89 2.30 33.49 16.44
CA SER A 89 1.14 34.27 15.98
C SER A 89 0.43 33.63 14.78
N ILE A 90 1.17 32.80 14.04
CA ILE A 90 0.67 32.04 12.89
C ILE A 90 -0.41 31.04 13.32
N TYR A 91 -0.19 30.31 14.43
CA TYR A 91 -1.02 29.19 14.84
C TYR A 91 -1.71 29.33 16.21
N ALA A 92 -1.37 30.32 17.02
CA ALA A 92 -2.02 30.60 18.30
C ALA A 92 -3.42 31.21 18.12
N LYS A 93 -4.28 30.50 17.37
CA LYS A 93 -5.63 30.89 16.96
C LYS A 93 -6.61 29.80 17.34
N SER A 94 -7.82 30.17 17.73
CA SER A 94 -8.84 29.20 18.17
C SER A 94 -9.41 28.33 17.03
N GLU A 95 -9.15 28.68 15.78
CA GLU A 95 -9.54 27.90 14.60
C GLU A 95 -8.69 26.63 14.41
N PHE A 96 -7.52 26.55 15.04
CA PHE A 96 -6.65 25.37 14.98
C PHE A 96 -6.79 24.53 16.25
N ASP A 97 -7.02 23.24 16.09
CA ASP A 97 -6.89 22.27 17.18
C ASP A 97 -5.41 22.05 17.56
N SER A 98 -5.18 21.33 18.66
CA SER A 98 -3.82 21.08 19.14
C SER A 98 -2.96 20.24 18.17
N ARG A 99 -3.56 19.40 17.33
CA ARG A 99 -2.85 18.60 16.33
C ARG A 99 -2.44 19.45 15.14
N GLN A 100 -3.31 20.34 14.66
CA GLN A 100 -2.99 21.34 13.64
C GLN A 100 -1.88 22.29 14.15
N MET A 101 -2.03 22.84 15.36
CA MET A 101 -0.98 23.67 15.98
C MET A 101 0.37 22.93 16.09
N LYS A 102 0.34 21.63 16.41
CA LYS A 102 1.56 20.81 16.46
C LYS A 102 2.23 20.75 15.10
N GLN A 103 1.49 20.52 14.01
CA GLN A 103 2.09 20.44 12.67
C GLN A 103 2.64 21.79 12.22
N ILE A 104 1.91 22.88 12.46
CA ILE A 104 2.38 24.23 12.11
C ILE A 104 3.66 24.58 12.88
N ARG A 105 3.70 24.31 14.20
CA ARG A 105 4.90 24.48 15.02
C ARG A 105 6.08 23.68 14.46
N LEU A 106 5.88 22.38 14.16
CA LEU A 106 6.94 21.53 13.61
C LEU A 106 7.46 22.03 12.26
N GLY A 107 6.57 22.52 11.38
CA GLY A 107 7.03 23.05 10.11
C GLY A 107 7.81 24.36 10.25
N LEU A 108 7.44 25.23 11.19
CA LEU A 108 8.24 26.43 11.51
C LEU A 108 9.62 26.05 12.07
N GLU A 109 9.69 25.03 12.95
CA GLU A 109 10.95 24.50 13.48
C GLU A 109 11.85 23.92 12.37
N HIS A 110 11.26 23.26 11.38
CA HIS A 110 11.96 22.70 10.22
C HIS A 110 12.09 23.68 9.04
N LYS A 111 11.62 24.93 9.19
CA LYS A 111 11.71 26.01 8.20
C LYS A 111 11.05 25.67 6.85
N VAL A 112 9.96 24.90 6.87
CA VAL A 112 9.11 24.68 5.68
C VAL A 112 7.99 25.72 5.61
N ASP A 113 7.56 26.04 4.39
CA ASP A 113 6.53 27.05 4.15
C ASP A 113 5.17 26.60 4.68
N GLU A 114 4.76 27.20 5.79
CA GLU A 114 3.51 26.89 6.47
C GLU A 114 2.27 27.43 5.75
N SER A 115 2.41 28.46 4.89
CA SER A 115 1.29 29.05 4.17
C SER A 115 0.55 28.05 3.26
N ILE A 116 1.24 26.98 2.88
CA ILE A 116 0.70 25.90 2.05
C ILE A 116 -0.35 25.08 2.82
N TYR A 117 -0.09 24.76 4.09
CA TYR A 117 -0.88 23.78 4.86
C TYR A 117 -1.49 24.30 6.15
N ALA A 118 -1.07 25.45 6.69
CA ALA A 118 -1.62 26.07 7.89
C ALA A 118 -3.00 26.70 7.62
N LYS A 119 -3.96 25.87 7.18
CA LYS A 119 -5.32 26.26 6.83
C LYS A 119 -6.31 25.40 7.62
N PRO A 120 -7.37 25.98 8.22
CA PRO A 120 -8.34 25.23 9.02
C PRO A 120 -9.08 24.11 8.26
N GLU A 121 -9.12 24.18 6.94
CA GLU A 121 -9.71 23.15 6.06
C GLU A 121 -8.93 21.83 6.03
N PHE A 122 -7.66 21.83 6.45
CA PHE A 122 -6.87 20.61 6.62
C PHE A 122 -6.92 20.14 8.06
N ASP A 123 -7.25 18.87 8.28
CA ASP A 123 -7.07 18.28 9.61
C ASP A 123 -5.58 18.11 9.96
N GLY A 124 -5.28 17.84 11.23
CA GLY A 124 -3.91 17.69 11.70
C GLY A 124 -3.15 16.49 11.11
N TYR A 125 -3.82 15.52 10.47
CA TYR A 125 -3.17 14.42 9.75
C TYR A 125 -2.88 14.79 8.28
N GLN A 126 -3.75 15.56 7.63
CA GLN A 126 -3.48 16.14 6.31
C GLN A 126 -2.30 17.11 6.39
N MET A 127 -2.30 18.02 7.36
CA MET A 127 -1.18 18.93 7.62
C MET A 127 0.14 18.17 7.84
N GLU A 128 0.09 17.02 8.52
CA GLU A 128 1.26 16.17 8.73
C GLU A 128 1.82 15.62 7.41
N GLN A 129 0.97 15.13 6.50
CA GLN A 129 1.43 14.63 5.21
C GLN A 129 1.97 15.76 4.32
N ILE A 130 1.35 16.94 4.34
CA ILE A 130 1.84 18.09 3.55
C ILE A 130 3.17 18.59 4.10
N ARG A 131 3.30 18.76 5.42
CA ARG A 131 4.56 19.13 6.09
C ARG A 131 5.68 18.14 5.74
N LEU A 132 5.42 16.84 5.87
CA LEU A 132 6.41 15.81 5.54
C LEU A 132 6.86 15.89 4.07
N GLY A 133 5.94 16.14 3.14
CA GLY A 133 6.27 16.34 1.73
C GLY A 133 7.18 17.54 1.48
N LEU A 134 6.91 18.66 2.15
CA LEU A 134 7.76 19.86 2.08
C LEU A 134 9.16 19.59 2.66
N GLU A 135 9.25 18.82 3.75
CA GLU A 135 10.53 18.47 4.39
C GLU A 135 11.43 17.59 3.51
N VAL A 136 10.83 16.68 2.74
CA VAL A 136 11.57 15.86 1.77
C VAL A 136 11.72 16.52 0.40
N GLY A 137 11.10 17.69 0.19
CA GLY A 137 11.25 18.49 -1.03
C GLY A 137 10.45 17.99 -2.25
N VAL A 138 9.33 17.27 -2.05
CA VAL A 138 8.44 16.87 -3.15
C VAL A 138 7.40 17.94 -3.47
N ASP A 139 6.82 17.89 -4.67
CA ASP A 139 5.74 18.81 -5.07
C ASP A 139 4.42 18.45 -4.38
N VAL A 140 4.15 19.13 -3.27
CA VAL A 140 2.92 18.92 -2.50
C VAL A 140 1.67 19.50 -3.17
N SER A 141 1.79 20.37 -4.19
CA SER A 141 0.63 20.98 -4.86
C SER A 141 -0.28 19.94 -5.53
N ILE A 142 0.26 18.75 -5.82
CA ILE A 142 -0.46 17.61 -6.37
C ILE A 142 -1.54 17.12 -5.40
N TYR A 143 -1.23 17.05 -4.10
CA TYR A 143 -2.07 16.40 -3.09
C TYR A 143 -2.49 17.26 -1.91
N ALA A 144 -1.93 18.46 -1.72
CA ALA A 144 -2.33 19.41 -0.69
C ALA A 144 -3.69 20.04 -1.02
N LYS A 145 -4.73 19.20 -1.04
CA LYS A 145 -6.11 19.56 -1.39
C LYS A 145 -7.08 18.86 -0.43
N PRO A 146 -8.10 19.57 0.10
CA PRO A 146 -8.98 19.00 1.13
C PRO A 146 -9.73 17.73 0.71
N GLU A 147 -9.95 17.51 -0.59
CA GLU A 147 -10.59 16.29 -1.11
C GLU A 147 -9.77 15.01 -0.93
N PHE A 148 -8.47 15.12 -0.64
CA PHE A 148 -7.64 13.98 -0.26
C PHE A 148 -7.55 13.87 1.26
N ASP A 149 -8.10 12.80 1.82
CA ASP A 149 -7.83 12.46 3.21
C ASP A 149 -6.34 12.13 3.43
N ASN A 150 -5.93 12.05 4.69
CA ASN A 150 -4.53 11.80 5.04
C ASN A 150 -3.99 10.46 4.49
N VAL A 151 -4.83 9.45 4.30
CA VAL A 151 -4.39 8.14 3.81
C VAL A 151 -4.17 8.15 2.29
N LYS A 152 -4.98 8.89 1.53
CA LYS A 152 -4.73 9.18 0.10
C LYS A 152 -3.49 10.06 -0.07
N MET A 153 -3.37 11.13 0.72
CA MET A 153 -2.17 11.99 0.70
C MET A 153 -0.90 11.18 0.96
N ARG A 154 -0.93 10.23 1.90
CA ARG A 154 0.19 9.33 2.17
C ARG A 154 0.59 8.48 0.97
N GLN A 155 -0.36 7.92 0.22
CA GLN A 155 -0.05 7.14 -1.00
C GLN A 155 0.57 8.02 -2.09
N ILE A 156 0.11 9.27 -2.23
CA ILE A 156 0.70 10.21 -3.20
C ILE A 156 2.11 10.60 -2.78
N LEU A 157 2.31 10.96 -1.50
CA LEU A 157 3.61 11.27 -0.94
C LEU A 157 4.62 10.12 -1.14
N LEU A 158 4.23 8.87 -0.85
CA LEU A 158 5.09 7.71 -1.07
C LEU A 158 5.50 7.57 -2.55
N GLY A 159 4.56 7.74 -3.49
CA GLY A 159 4.90 7.67 -4.91
C GLY A 159 5.82 8.80 -5.36
N LEU A 160 5.63 10.02 -4.83
CA LEU A 160 6.53 11.13 -5.11
C LEU A 160 7.96 10.89 -4.58
N ILE A 161 8.09 10.27 -3.40
CA ILE A 161 9.38 9.89 -2.82
C ILE A 161 10.08 8.83 -3.68
N GLU A 162 9.34 7.83 -4.16
CA GLU A 162 9.85 6.78 -5.06
C GLU A 162 10.05 7.27 -6.51
N GLY A 163 9.62 8.50 -6.84
CA GLY A 163 9.78 9.10 -8.16
C GLY A 163 8.88 8.51 -9.24
N VAL A 164 7.75 7.90 -8.88
CA VAL A 164 6.77 7.37 -9.83
C VAL A 164 5.76 8.43 -10.29
N ASP A 165 5.13 8.22 -11.43
CA ASP A 165 4.11 9.13 -11.95
C ASP A 165 2.80 9.03 -11.16
N VAL A 166 2.67 9.89 -10.15
CA VAL A 166 1.49 9.95 -9.30
C VAL A 166 0.25 10.49 -10.01
N SER A 167 0.38 11.16 -11.17
CA SER A 167 -0.77 11.72 -11.90
C SER A 167 -1.76 10.65 -12.36
N ILE A 168 -1.30 9.41 -12.46
CA ILE A 168 -2.11 8.25 -12.83
C ILE A 168 -3.17 7.96 -11.76
N TYR A 169 -2.81 8.06 -10.48
CA TYR A 169 -3.63 7.60 -9.35
C TYR A 169 -3.97 8.66 -8.30
N ALA A 170 -3.34 9.84 -8.32
CA ALA A 170 -3.64 10.99 -7.47
C ALA A 170 -4.99 11.64 -7.86
N LYS A 171 -6.06 10.86 -7.79
CA LYS A 171 -7.41 11.23 -8.22
C LYS A 171 -8.44 10.84 -7.16
N PRO A 172 -9.42 11.70 -6.83
CA PRO A 172 -10.36 11.45 -5.75
C PRO A 172 -11.20 10.18 -5.92
N GLU A 173 -11.46 9.75 -7.15
CA GLU A 173 -12.25 8.55 -7.47
C GLU A 173 -11.57 7.24 -7.04
N PHE A 174 -10.26 7.23 -6.84
CA PHE A 174 -9.58 6.06 -6.31
C PHE A 174 -9.66 6.03 -4.78
N ALA A 175 -10.06 4.87 -4.26
CA ALA A 175 -9.87 4.51 -2.87
C ALA A 175 -8.38 4.29 -2.56
N MET A 176 -8.01 4.41 -1.29
CA MET A 176 -6.62 4.27 -0.85
C MET A 176 -5.98 2.93 -1.28
N GLU A 177 -6.71 1.83 -1.18
CA GLU A 177 -6.18 0.52 -1.58
C GLU A 177 -5.98 0.39 -3.10
N GLN A 178 -6.80 1.06 -3.92
CA GLN A 178 -6.58 1.15 -5.37
C GLN A 178 -5.32 1.97 -5.67
N MET A 179 -5.16 3.13 -5.03
CA MET A 179 -3.97 3.97 -5.16
C MET A 179 -2.70 3.18 -4.79
N LYS A 180 -2.77 2.38 -3.73
CA LYS A 180 -1.67 1.50 -3.31
C LYS A 180 -1.32 0.47 -4.37
N GLN A 181 -2.30 -0.22 -4.97
CA GLN A 181 -2.01 -1.19 -6.04
C GLN A 181 -1.39 -0.51 -7.27
N ILE A 182 -1.84 0.69 -7.64
CA ILE A 182 -1.28 1.42 -8.78
C ILE A 182 0.16 1.87 -8.45
N ARG A 183 0.39 2.44 -7.28
CA ARG A 183 1.73 2.84 -6.80
C ARG A 183 2.70 1.66 -6.80
N GLU A 184 2.34 0.53 -6.18
CA GLU A 184 3.21 -0.66 -6.12
C GLU A 184 3.52 -1.23 -7.51
N GLY A 185 2.59 -1.10 -8.47
CA GLY A 185 2.86 -1.46 -9.86
C GLY A 185 3.88 -0.54 -10.53
N LEU A 186 3.70 0.77 -10.38
CA LEU A 186 4.64 1.77 -10.92
C LEU A 186 6.04 1.60 -10.32
N GLU A 187 6.15 1.36 -9.01
CA GLU A 187 7.43 1.09 -8.32
C GLU A 187 8.15 -0.15 -8.89
N LYS A 188 7.39 -1.12 -9.43
CA LYS A 188 7.93 -2.33 -10.10
C LYS A 188 8.09 -2.17 -11.61
N GLY A 189 7.76 -1.01 -12.18
CA GLY A 189 7.87 -0.74 -13.62
C GLY A 189 6.90 -1.53 -14.48
N ILE A 190 5.74 -1.96 -13.94
CA ILE A 190 4.71 -2.64 -14.74
C ILE A 190 3.78 -1.62 -15.42
N ASP A 191 3.14 -2.04 -16.52
CA ASP A 191 2.15 -1.21 -17.19
C ASP A 191 0.83 -1.18 -16.42
N VAL A 192 0.67 -0.13 -15.60
CA VAL A 192 -0.54 0.06 -14.79
C VAL A 192 -1.75 0.51 -15.61
N SER A 193 -1.60 0.92 -16.88
CA SER A 193 -2.73 1.37 -17.71
C SER A 193 -3.80 0.29 -17.92
N ILE A 194 -3.40 -0.97 -17.76
CA ILE A 194 -4.26 -2.15 -17.83
C ILE A 194 -5.33 -2.12 -16.71
N TYR A 195 -4.94 -1.73 -15.50
CA TYR A 195 -5.79 -1.85 -14.30
C TYR A 195 -6.01 -0.57 -13.51
N ALA A 196 -5.33 0.54 -13.80
CA ALA A 196 -5.52 1.84 -13.15
C ALA A 196 -6.82 2.51 -13.61
N LYS A 197 -7.95 1.83 -13.39
CA LYS A 197 -9.30 2.23 -13.78
C LYS A 197 -10.22 2.09 -12.57
N SER A 198 -11.04 3.11 -12.30
CA SER A 198 -11.92 3.13 -11.13
C SER A 198 -13.01 2.04 -11.14
N GLU A 199 -13.24 1.41 -12.30
CA GLU A 199 -14.15 0.27 -12.45
C GLU A 199 -13.63 -1.02 -11.79
N PHE A 200 -12.32 -1.11 -11.53
CA PHE A 200 -11.74 -2.24 -10.81
C PHE A 200 -11.68 -1.93 -9.31
N ASP A 201 -12.18 -2.82 -8.47
CA ASP A 201 -11.87 -2.76 -7.04
C ASP A 201 -10.40 -3.07 -6.75
N TRP A 202 -9.97 -2.86 -5.51
CA TRP A 202 -8.57 -3.05 -5.12
C TRP A 202 -8.11 -4.51 -5.23
N GLY A 203 -9.01 -5.48 -5.07
CA GLY A 203 -8.74 -6.91 -5.15
C GLY A 203 -8.50 -7.35 -6.60
N GLN A 204 -9.35 -6.88 -7.52
CA GLN A 204 -9.17 -7.03 -8.96
C GLN A 204 -7.84 -6.40 -9.42
N MET A 205 -7.56 -5.16 -9.00
CA MET A 205 -6.28 -4.50 -9.30
C MET A 205 -5.09 -5.30 -8.78
N GLN A 206 -5.19 -5.87 -7.57
CA GLN A 206 -4.15 -6.72 -7.00
C GLN A 206 -3.92 -7.97 -7.87
N GLN A 207 -4.97 -8.67 -8.28
CA GLN A 207 -4.81 -9.87 -9.13
C GLN A 207 -4.18 -9.53 -10.48
N ILE A 208 -4.59 -8.42 -11.10
CA ILE A 208 -4.02 -7.97 -12.38
C ILE A 208 -2.54 -7.62 -12.21
N ARG A 209 -2.21 -6.82 -11.19
CA ARG A 209 -0.83 -6.48 -10.85
C ARG A 209 0.03 -7.73 -10.64
N LEU A 210 -0.41 -8.67 -9.81
CA LEU A 210 0.35 -9.89 -9.52
C LEU A 210 0.59 -10.72 -10.79
N GLY A 211 -0.38 -10.80 -11.71
CA GLY A 211 -0.15 -11.50 -12.98
C GLY A 211 0.86 -10.79 -13.88
N LEU A 212 0.81 -9.46 -13.95
CA LEU A 212 1.81 -8.67 -14.69
C LEU A 212 3.21 -8.81 -14.10
N GLU A 213 3.34 -8.87 -12.77
CA GLU A 213 4.61 -9.15 -12.08
C GLU A 213 5.16 -10.54 -12.43
N GLN A 214 4.29 -11.55 -12.58
CA GLN A 214 4.64 -12.90 -13.04
C GLN A 214 4.75 -13.02 -14.56
N LYS A 215 4.57 -11.92 -15.31
CA LYS A 215 4.62 -11.87 -16.78
C LYS A 215 3.58 -12.77 -17.48
N VAL A 216 2.45 -13.05 -16.82
CA VAL A 216 1.30 -13.72 -17.48
C VAL A 216 0.42 -12.71 -18.20
N ASP A 217 -0.33 -13.17 -19.21
CA ASP A 217 -1.20 -12.30 -20.01
C ASP A 217 -2.46 -11.91 -19.24
N ALA A 218 -2.40 -10.76 -18.56
CA ALA A 218 -3.53 -10.24 -17.80
C ALA A 218 -4.72 -9.82 -18.67
N SER A 219 -4.57 -9.63 -19.99
CA SER A 219 -5.69 -9.22 -20.86
C SER A 219 -6.85 -10.24 -20.89
N ILE A 220 -6.54 -11.49 -20.53
CA ILE A 220 -7.50 -12.58 -20.44
C ILE A 220 -8.54 -12.30 -19.34
N TYR A 221 -8.09 -11.82 -18.18
CA TYR A 221 -8.92 -11.69 -16.98
C TYR A 221 -9.06 -10.26 -16.44
N ALA A 222 -8.30 -9.28 -16.92
CA ALA A 222 -8.42 -7.87 -16.56
C ALA A 222 -9.72 -7.24 -17.13
N LYS A 223 -10.87 -7.72 -16.67
CA LYS A 223 -12.21 -7.34 -17.11
C LYS A 223 -13.09 -7.22 -15.86
N SER A 224 -13.77 -6.08 -15.68
CA SER A 224 -14.55 -5.76 -14.48
C SER A 224 -15.69 -6.74 -14.18
N LYS A 225 -16.08 -7.55 -15.18
CA LYS A 225 -17.05 -8.66 -15.05
C LYS A 225 -16.56 -9.86 -14.23
N PHE A 226 -15.26 -9.97 -13.98
CA PHE A 226 -14.70 -11.01 -13.11
C PHE A 226 -14.46 -10.43 -11.73
N ASP A 227 -14.89 -11.09 -10.66
CA ASP A 227 -14.50 -10.71 -9.30
C ASP A 227 -13.04 -11.08 -8.98
N GLU A 228 -12.53 -10.64 -7.82
CA GLU A 228 -11.15 -10.91 -7.41
C GLU A 228 -10.83 -12.41 -7.29
N ASP A 229 -11.80 -13.23 -6.89
CA ASP A 229 -11.61 -14.66 -6.69
C ASP A 229 -11.53 -15.38 -8.04
N GLN A 230 -12.40 -15.03 -9.00
CA GLN A 230 -12.34 -15.50 -10.38
C GLN A 230 -11.02 -15.10 -11.04
N MET A 231 -10.61 -13.84 -10.90
CA MET A 231 -9.33 -13.36 -11.43
C MET A 231 -8.15 -14.14 -10.83
N ARG A 232 -8.20 -14.48 -9.53
CA ARG A 232 -7.17 -15.30 -8.88
C ARG A 232 -7.07 -16.68 -9.50
N GLU A 233 -8.19 -17.37 -9.72
CA GLU A 233 -8.15 -18.73 -10.30
C GLU A 233 -7.73 -18.70 -11.78
N ILE A 234 -8.09 -17.67 -12.55
CA ILE A 234 -7.59 -17.51 -13.93
C ILE A 234 -6.09 -17.21 -13.93
N ARG A 235 -5.62 -16.30 -13.06
CA ARG A 235 -4.19 -16.02 -12.92
C ARG A 235 -3.41 -17.28 -12.56
N PHE A 236 -3.89 -18.03 -11.56
CA PHE A 236 -3.24 -19.27 -11.13
C PHE A 236 -3.11 -20.29 -12.28
N GLY A 237 -4.16 -20.51 -13.07
CA GLY A 237 -4.07 -21.38 -14.23
C GLY A 237 -3.10 -20.89 -15.31
N LEU A 238 -2.97 -19.57 -15.50
CA LEU A 238 -1.95 -19.01 -16.40
C LEU A 238 -0.53 -19.21 -15.86
N GLU A 239 -0.33 -19.05 -14.55
CA GLU A 239 0.94 -19.31 -13.85
C GLU A 239 1.34 -20.79 -13.92
N THR A 240 0.37 -21.71 -13.97
CA THR A 240 0.58 -23.17 -14.11
C THR A 240 0.49 -23.67 -15.56
N GLU A 241 0.46 -22.76 -16.55
CA GLU A 241 0.41 -23.06 -17.99
C GLU A 241 -0.79 -23.94 -18.42
N VAL A 242 -1.92 -23.84 -17.70
CA VAL A 242 -3.19 -24.48 -18.02
C VAL A 242 -3.97 -23.66 -19.04
N ASP A 243 -4.73 -24.34 -19.91
CA ASP A 243 -5.63 -23.68 -20.86
C ASP A 243 -6.84 -23.06 -20.15
N VAL A 244 -6.68 -21.81 -19.71
CA VAL A 244 -7.72 -21.07 -19.02
C VAL A 244 -8.91 -20.69 -19.92
N SER A 245 -8.81 -20.81 -21.24
CA SER A 245 -9.92 -20.49 -22.15
C SER A 245 -11.15 -21.38 -21.92
N VAL A 246 -10.94 -22.56 -21.34
CA VAL A 246 -11.97 -23.52 -20.95
C VAL A 246 -12.89 -22.92 -19.89
N TYR A 247 -12.33 -22.22 -18.90
CA TYR A 247 -13.05 -21.81 -17.69
C TYR A 247 -13.05 -20.31 -17.39
N ALA A 248 -12.24 -19.49 -18.07
CA ALA A 248 -12.16 -18.04 -17.87
C ALA A 248 -13.42 -17.33 -18.44
N LYS A 249 -14.58 -17.63 -17.87
CA LYS A 249 -15.89 -17.13 -18.29
C LYS A 249 -16.69 -16.66 -17.07
N PRO A 250 -17.32 -15.47 -17.12
CA PRO A 250 -17.96 -14.86 -15.94
C PRO A 250 -19.10 -15.68 -15.34
N GLU A 251 -19.71 -16.56 -16.12
CA GLU A 251 -20.77 -17.46 -15.68
C GLU A 251 -20.30 -18.53 -14.67
N PHE A 252 -18.99 -18.78 -14.58
CA PHE A 252 -18.43 -19.72 -13.60
C PHE A 252 -18.01 -19.01 -12.34
N ASP A 253 -18.49 -19.44 -11.18
CA ASP A 253 -17.95 -18.94 -9.92
C ASP A 253 -16.51 -19.44 -9.68
N TRP A 254 -15.80 -18.83 -8.73
CA TRP A 254 -14.41 -19.20 -8.45
C TRP A 254 -14.23 -20.67 -8.03
N LYS A 255 -15.24 -21.30 -7.42
CA LYS A 255 -15.14 -22.71 -7.01
C LYS A 255 -15.18 -23.61 -8.24
N GLN A 256 -16.08 -23.32 -9.17
CA GLN A 256 -16.17 -24.02 -10.45
C GLN A 256 -14.88 -23.82 -11.25
N MET A 257 -14.34 -22.59 -11.32
CA MET A 257 -13.05 -22.31 -11.96
C MET A 257 -11.91 -23.12 -11.33
N ARG A 258 -11.86 -23.19 -10.00
CA ARG A 258 -10.86 -23.97 -9.27
C ARG A 258 -10.93 -25.46 -9.59
N GLU A 259 -12.14 -26.03 -9.62
CA GLU A 259 -12.34 -27.45 -9.95
C GLU A 259 -11.87 -27.74 -11.38
N MET A 260 -12.29 -26.93 -12.35
CA MET A 260 -11.87 -27.08 -13.75
C MET A 260 -10.35 -26.92 -13.91
N CYS A 261 -9.73 -25.93 -13.25
CA CYS A 261 -8.29 -25.73 -13.26
C CYS A 261 -7.56 -26.98 -12.76
N LYS A 262 -7.97 -27.53 -11.60
CA LYS A 262 -7.37 -28.75 -11.04
C LYS A 262 -7.53 -29.98 -11.95
N SER A 263 -8.69 -30.14 -12.59
CA SER A 263 -8.90 -31.23 -13.55
C SER A 263 -7.93 -31.12 -14.73
N LEU A 264 -7.75 -29.92 -15.29
CA LEU A 264 -6.82 -29.69 -16.40
C LEU A 264 -5.35 -29.88 -15.99
N GLU A 265 -4.96 -29.48 -14.77
CA GLU A 265 -3.62 -29.74 -14.23
C GLU A 265 -3.32 -31.24 -14.11
N GLN A 266 -4.30 -32.02 -13.63
CA GLN A 266 -4.17 -33.48 -13.55
C GLN A 266 -4.04 -34.11 -14.94
N GLU A 267 -4.79 -33.63 -15.92
CA GLU A 267 -4.66 -34.09 -17.31
C GLU A 267 -3.25 -33.81 -17.87
N GLN A 268 -2.70 -32.61 -17.63
CA GLN A 268 -1.32 -32.27 -18.02
C GLN A 268 -0.27 -33.17 -17.33
N GLN A 269 -0.42 -33.43 -16.03
CA GLN A 269 0.51 -34.28 -15.27
C GLN A 269 0.39 -35.77 -15.64
N SER A 270 -0.79 -36.23 -16.07
CA SER A 270 -1.01 -37.61 -16.53
C SER A 270 -0.50 -37.85 -17.96
N PHE A 271 -0.20 -36.80 -18.72
CA PHE A 271 0.38 -36.91 -20.06
C PHE A 271 1.86 -37.30 -19.97
N ASN A 272 2.13 -38.61 -19.91
CA ASN A 272 3.46 -39.18 -20.03
C ASN A 272 3.82 -39.47 -21.50
N PRO A 273 4.77 -38.74 -22.11
CA PRO A 273 5.18 -38.97 -23.50
C PRO A 273 5.70 -40.38 -23.75
N PHE A 274 6.35 -41.01 -22.75
CA PHE A 274 6.82 -42.40 -22.86
C PHE A 274 5.67 -43.39 -22.93
N GLU A 275 4.61 -43.20 -22.14
CA GLU A 275 3.44 -44.09 -22.17
C GLU A 275 2.64 -43.93 -23.46
N TYR A 276 2.60 -42.72 -24.02
CA TYR A 276 1.99 -42.44 -25.31
C TYR A 276 2.82 -43.00 -26.48
N ILE A 277 4.15 -42.87 -26.43
CA ILE A 277 5.06 -43.50 -27.40
C ILE A 277 4.96 -45.02 -27.34
N VAL A 278 4.91 -45.63 -26.15
CA VAL A 278 4.71 -47.08 -25.97
C VAL A 278 3.36 -47.52 -26.56
N LYS A 279 2.27 -46.78 -26.31
CA LYS A 279 0.96 -47.04 -26.93
C LYS A 279 0.95 -46.87 -28.45
N CYS A 280 1.73 -45.94 -29.00
CA CYS A 280 1.91 -45.80 -30.45
C CYS A 280 2.76 -46.94 -31.03
N LEU A 281 3.73 -47.46 -30.27
CA LEU A 281 4.58 -48.59 -30.66
C LEU A 281 3.84 -49.94 -30.59
N ASP A 282 2.81 -50.07 -29.75
CA ASP A 282 1.91 -51.25 -29.73
C ASP A 282 1.10 -51.43 -31.04
N VAL A 283 1.09 -50.42 -31.93
CA VAL A 283 0.44 -50.47 -33.26
C VAL A 283 1.44 -50.89 -34.36
N LEU A 284 2.73 -51.08 -34.04
CA LEU A 284 3.71 -51.62 -34.98
C LEU A 284 3.85 -53.13 -34.79
N PRO A 285 3.69 -53.95 -35.84
CA PRO A 285 3.83 -55.39 -35.72
C PRO A 285 5.31 -55.74 -35.46
N TYR A 286 5.59 -56.14 -34.22
CA TYR A 286 6.75 -56.89 -33.73
C TYR A 286 8.05 -56.80 -34.54
N ALA A 287 9.03 -56.07 -34.02
CA ALA A 287 10.35 -56.61 -33.67
C ALA A 287 11.23 -55.54 -32.99
N SER A 288 11.89 -55.91 -31.88
CA SER A 288 13.10 -55.28 -31.31
C SER A 288 13.02 -54.17 -30.26
N VAL A 289 11.91 -53.99 -29.52
CA VAL A 289 11.95 -53.10 -28.32
C VAL A 289 12.84 -53.65 -27.18
N ALA A 290 13.22 -54.93 -27.24
CA ALA A 290 13.93 -55.61 -26.16
C ALA A 290 15.42 -55.22 -25.96
N GLU A 291 16.01 -54.35 -26.80
CA GLU A 291 17.45 -54.05 -26.72
C GLU A 291 17.86 -52.57 -26.86
N CYS A 292 17.05 -51.57 -26.48
CA CYS A 292 17.61 -50.20 -26.33
C CYS A 292 18.41 -50.10 -25.01
N LYS A 293 19.73 -50.30 -25.08
CA LYS A 293 20.64 -50.16 -23.92
C LYS A 293 21.54 -48.92 -24.01
N THR A 294 21.60 -48.26 -25.17
CA THR A 294 22.43 -47.09 -25.39
C THR A 294 21.70 -45.97 -26.14
N LYS A 295 22.16 -44.73 -25.98
CA LYS A 295 21.62 -43.53 -26.68
C LYS A 295 21.53 -43.74 -28.20
N ARG A 296 22.52 -44.43 -28.79
CA ARG A 296 22.59 -44.73 -30.23
C ARG A 296 21.46 -45.65 -30.70
N ASP A 297 21.00 -46.56 -29.85
CA ASP A 297 19.91 -47.50 -30.17
C ASP A 297 18.55 -46.77 -30.17
N CYS A 298 18.38 -45.84 -29.24
CA CYS A 298 17.18 -45.03 -29.14
C CYS A 298 17.13 -43.94 -30.24
N ASP A 299 18.26 -43.37 -30.65
CA ASP A 299 18.34 -42.47 -31.83
C ASP A 299 17.98 -43.19 -33.14
N ALA A 300 18.32 -44.48 -33.26
CA ALA A 300 17.98 -45.30 -34.43
C ALA A 300 16.47 -45.61 -34.49
N LEU A 301 15.86 -45.97 -33.36
CA LEU A 301 14.42 -46.18 -33.24
C LEU A 301 13.62 -44.88 -33.47
N LEU A 302 14.12 -43.74 -33.01
CA LEU A 302 13.50 -42.43 -33.24
C LEU A 302 13.46 -42.11 -34.75
N LYS A 303 14.56 -42.35 -35.47
CA LYS A 303 14.64 -42.15 -36.93
C LYS A 303 13.68 -43.07 -37.70
N GLU A 304 13.45 -44.28 -37.20
CA GLU A 304 12.53 -45.23 -37.81
C GLU A 304 11.06 -44.82 -37.58
N CYS A 305 10.72 -44.39 -36.36
CA CYS A 305 9.42 -43.80 -36.05
C CYS A 305 9.12 -42.54 -36.87
N VAL A 306 10.10 -41.64 -37.06
CA VAL A 306 9.95 -40.43 -37.90
C VAL A 306 9.74 -40.79 -39.37
N ARG A 307 10.44 -41.82 -39.89
CA ARG A 307 10.19 -42.32 -41.27
C ARG A 307 8.80 -42.92 -41.43
N TYR A 308 8.36 -43.72 -40.45
CA TYR A 308 7.07 -44.40 -40.51
C TYR A 308 5.90 -43.41 -40.39
N THR A 309 6.02 -42.41 -39.51
CA THR A 309 5.04 -41.33 -39.36
C THR A 309 4.96 -40.46 -40.62
N GLY A 310 6.09 -40.14 -41.26
CA GLY A 310 6.11 -39.47 -42.56
C GLY A 310 5.42 -40.28 -43.68
N ALA A 311 5.54 -41.61 -43.66
CA ALA A 311 4.87 -42.49 -44.62
C ALA A 311 3.35 -42.58 -44.39
N VAL A 312 2.90 -42.63 -43.13
CA VAL A 312 1.47 -42.72 -42.77
C VAL A 312 0.73 -41.42 -43.06
N ALA A 313 1.34 -40.27 -42.79
CA ALA A 313 0.77 -38.94 -43.10
C ALA A 313 0.45 -38.76 -44.60
N SER A 314 1.15 -39.45 -45.49
CA SER A 314 0.90 -39.40 -46.95
C SER A 314 -0.33 -40.20 -47.40
N LYS A 315 -0.88 -41.09 -46.53
CA LYS A 315 -1.98 -42.00 -46.86
C LYS A 315 -3.33 -41.61 -46.26
N THR A 316 -3.35 -40.81 -45.20
CA THR A 316 -4.58 -40.39 -44.52
C THR A 316 -4.91 -38.95 -44.90
N ASN A 317 -5.82 -38.73 -45.86
CA ASN A 317 -6.29 -37.40 -46.29
C ASN A 317 -7.16 -36.70 -45.22
N ASN A 318 -6.67 -36.57 -43.98
CA ASN A 318 -7.33 -35.85 -42.90
C ASN A 318 -6.39 -34.76 -42.36
N GLU A 319 -6.80 -33.49 -42.52
CA GLU A 319 -5.99 -32.31 -42.25
C GLU A 319 -5.70 -32.09 -40.76
N GLU A 320 -6.62 -32.45 -39.87
CA GLU A 320 -6.42 -32.37 -38.41
C GLU A 320 -5.44 -33.43 -37.93
N THR A 321 -5.53 -34.63 -38.52
CA THR A 321 -4.60 -35.72 -38.29
C THR A 321 -3.20 -35.32 -38.75
N TYR A 322 -3.07 -34.69 -39.92
CA TYR A 322 -1.79 -34.17 -40.41
C TYR A 322 -1.19 -33.09 -39.50
N LYS A 323 -2.01 -32.15 -38.99
CA LYS A 323 -1.55 -31.09 -38.07
C LYS A 323 -1.09 -31.67 -36.72
N ALA A 324 -1.78 -32.66 -36.18
CA ALA A 324 -1.37 -33.36 -34.96
C ALA A 324 -0.06 -34.13 -35.18
N PHE A 325 0.10 -34.80 -36.32
CA PHE A 325 1.32 -35.52 -36.70
C PHE A 325 2.51 -34.59 -36.95
N ASP A 326 2.33 -33.49 -37.67
CA ASP A 326 3.37 -32.49 -37.93
C ASP A 326 3.86 -31.85 -36.62
N LYS A 327 2.95 -31.55 -35.69
CA LYS A 327 3.29 -31.04 -34.35
C LYS A 327 4.10 -32.04 -33.53
N ALA A 328 3.71 -33.32 -33.54
CA ALA A 328 4.45 -34.38 -32.87
C ALA A 328 5.84 -34.60 -33.48
N THR A 329 5.94 -34.57 -34.81
CA THR A 329 7.19 -34.74 -35.56
C THR A 329 8.16 -33.59 -35.29
N LYS A 330 7.68 -32.35 -35.27
CA LYS A 330 8.50 -31.16 -34.95
C LYS A 330 9.04 -31.20 -33.51
N ARG A 331 8.26 -31.70 -32.56
CA ARG A 331 8.70 -31.88 -31.16
C ARG A 331 9.77 -32.95 -31.04
N LEU A 332 9.62 -34.07 -31.76
CA LEU A 332 10.65 -35.12 -31.82
C LEU A 332 11.95 -34.64 -32.45
N LEU A 333 11.88 -33.86 -33.54
CA LEU A 333 13.06 -33.28 -34.19
C LEU A 333 13.74 -32.19 -33.35
N ALA A 334 12.99 -31.46 -32.51
CA ALA A 334 13.57 -30.52 -31.55
C ALA A 334 14.34 -31.25 -30.45
N PHE A 335 13.77 -32.34 -29.93
CA PHE A 335 14.42 -33.20 -28.94
C PHE A 335 15.73 -33.82 -29.46
N GLU A 336 15.80 -34.26 -30.74
CA GLU A 336 17.04 -34.74 -31.38
C GLU A 336 18.12 -33.64 -31.52
N LYS A 337 17.75 -32.36 -31.53
CA LYS A 337 18.73 -31.26 -31.62
C LYS A 337 19.29 -30.85 -30.27
N GLU A 338 18.56 -31.11 -29.19
CA GLU A 338 18.92 -30.72 -27.82
C GLU A 338 19.70 -31.81 -27.06
N HIS A 339 19.70 -33.03 -27.58
CA HIS A 339 20.40 -34.18 -27.02
C HIS A 339 21.27 -34.83 -28.08
#